data_AF-A0A9X3QV59-F1
#
_entry.id   AF-A0A9X3QV59-F1
#
_cell.length_a   1.000
_cell.length_b   1.000
_cell.length_c   1.000
_cell.angle_alpha   90.00
_cell.angle_beta   90.00
_cell.angle_gamma   90.00
#
_symmetry.space_group_name_H-M   'P 1'
#
loop_
_entity.id
_entity.type
_entity.pdbx_description
1 polymer ?
#
loop_
_entity_poly.entity_id
_entity_poly.type
_entity_poly.pdbx_seq_one_letter_code
_entity_poly.pdbx_strand_id
1 'polypeptide(L)'
;MSTETSLRPLFWKNYPLEQLTQLEWEALCDGCGLCCLVKLEDEDTHEVAYTKVACKLLDCGTGRCTDYLNRQQQVPDCLQLTVESLKTIHWLPSSCAYKRLNEGKNLPSWHYLNTGSRQSVVKAKKSVAGRCLSEVDVHEDDLEDYIVRWVR
;
A
#
# COMPACT_ATOMS: atom_id res chain seq x y z
N MET A 1 9.71 -27.37 13.91
CA MET A 1 8.74 -26.44 13.29
C MET A 1 9.49 -25.75 12.18
N SER A 2 9.25 -26.16 10.94
CA SER A 2 10.04 -25.75 9.77
C SER A 2 9.94 -24.24 9.56
N THR A 3 11.05 -23.54 9.72
CA THR A 3 11.18 -22.15 9.31
C THR A 3 11.21 -22.13 7.79
N GLU A 4 10.07 -21.91 7.14
CA GLU A 4 10.03 -21.59 5.71
C GLU A 4 10.62 -20.18 5.52
N THR A 5 11.93 -20.09 5.44
CA THR A 5 12.69 -18.83 5.35
C THR A 5 12.80 -18.31 3.91
N SER A 6 12.21 -18.99 2.91
CA SER A 6 12.32 -18.62 1.50
C SER A 6 10.97 -18.53 0.82
N LEU A 7 10.82 -17.54 -0.06
CA LEU A 7 9.65 -17.39 -0.93
C LEU A 7 9.54 -18.56 -1.91
N ARG A 8 8.37 -19.18 -2.02
CA ARG A 8 8.14 -20.20 -3.05
C ARG A 8 8.16 -19.54 -4.45
N PRO A 9 8.69 -20.21 -5.48
CA PRO A 9 8.69 -19.66 -6.84
C PRO A 9 7.28 -19.31 -7.32
N LEU A 10 7.11 -18.08 -7.82
CA LEU A 10 5.83 -17.58 -8.37
C LEU A 10 4.64 -17.77 -7.41
N PHE A 11 4.86 -17.67 -6.10
CA PHE A 11 3.81 -17.97 -5.10
C PHE A 11 2.51 -17.19 -5.34
N TRP A 12 2.61 -15.94 -5.79
CA TRP A 12 1.47 -15.05 -6.08
C TRP A 12 0.62 -15.48 -7.28
N LYS A 13 1.09 -16.46 -8.07
CA LYS A 13 0.34 -17.07 -9.18
C LYS A 13 -0.20 -18.45 -8.83
N ASN A 14 0.49 -19.15 -7.94
CA ASN A 14 0.30 -20.58 -7.72
C ASN A 14 -0.53 -20.90 -6.47
N TYR A 15 -0.63 -19.96 -5.53
CA TYR A 15 -1.33 -20.15 -4.27
C TYR A 15 -2.35 -19.05 -4.02
N PRO A 16 -3.53 -19.37 -3.49
CA PRO A 16 -4.49 -18.38 -3.02
C PRO A 16 -3.93 -17.63 -1.80
N LEU A 17 -4.49 -16.45 -1.52
CA LEU A 17 -3.99 -15.55 -0.47
C LEU A 17 -3.96 -16.21 0.92
N GLU A 18 -4.93 -17.06 1.22
CA GLU A 18 -5.09 -17.79 2.48
C GLU A 18 -4.00 -18.85 2.70
N GLN A 19 -3.29 -19.25 1.64
CA GLN A 19 -2.22 -20.24 1.68
C GLN A 19 -0.83 -19.62 1.62
N LEU A 20 -0.74 -18.29 1.63
CA LEU A 20 0.54 -17.59 1.65
C LEU A 20 1.12 -17.61 3.06
N THR A 21 2.42 -17.85 3.15
CA THR A 21 3.14 -17.62 4.40
C THR A 21 3.17 -16.11 4.71
N GLN A 22 3.45 -15.74 5.96
CA GLN A 22 3.61 -14.32 6.30
C GLN A 22 4.67 -13.63 5.43
N LEU A 23 5.77 -14.32 5.13
CA LEU A 23 6.84 -13.77 4.30
C LEU A 23 6.36 -13.49 2.86
N GLU A 24 5.57 -14.40 2.31
CA GLU A 24 4.97 -14.26 0.98
C GLU A 24 3.90 -13.17 0.94
N TRP A 25 3.07 -13.08 1.98
CA TRP A 25 2.10 -12.01 2.17
C TRP A 25 2.76 -10.63 2.19
N GLU A 26 3.82 -10.45 2.99
CA GLU A 26 4.58 -9.20 3.04
C GLU A 26 5.27 -8.91 1.70
N ALA A 27 5.73 -9.95 0.99
CA ALA A 27 6.33 -9.81 -0.34
C ALA A 27 5.32 -9.33 -1.40
N LEU A 28 4.01 -9.48 -1.21
CA LEU A 28 3.04 -8.89 -2.16
C LEU A 28 3.08 -7.36 -2.17
N CYS A 29 3.52 -6.69 -1.10
CA CYS A 29 3.49 -5.24 -1.04
C CYS A 29 4.38 -4.60 -2.12
N ASP A 30 3.77 -3.73 -2.94
CA ASP A 30 4.43 -2.90 -3.94
C ASP A 30 5.58 -2.06 -3.34
N GLY A 31 5.45 -1.65 -2.09
CA GLY A 31 6.29 -0.61 -1.48
C GLY A 31 6.03 0.76 -2.09
N CYS A 32 4.79 1.02 -2.48
CA CYS A 32 4.36 2.24 -3.17
C CYS A 32 4.02 3.41 -2.25
N GLY A 33 3.78 3.16 -0.95
CA GLY A 33 3.39 4.18 0.04
C GLY A 33 1.96 4.72 -0.09
N LEU A 34 1.15 4.23 -1.05
CA LEU A 34 -0.24 4.70 -1.24
C LEU A 34 -1.14 4.43 -0.04
N CYS A 35 -0.93 3.32 0.68
CA CYS A 35 -1.66 3.03 1.91
C CYS A 35 -1.35 4.03 3.04
N CYS A 36 -0.21 4.72 2.99
CA CYS A 36 0.20 5.71 3.98
C CYS A 36 -0.30 7.13 3.70
N LEU A 37 -0.89 7.39 2.53
CA LEU A 37 -1.52 8.69 2.27
C LEU A 37 -2.73 8.89 3.18
N VAL A 38 -3.01 10.12 3.59
CA VAL A 38 -4.27 10.45 4.25
C VAL A 38 -5.40 10.35 3.23
N LYS A 39 -6.53 9.80 3.66
CA LYS A 39 -7.75 9.68 2.86
C LYS A 39 -8.82 10.55 3.49
N LEU A 40 -9.60 11.20 2.64
CA LEU A 40 -10.83 11.88 3.03
C LEU A 40 -11.98 11.04 2.48
N GLU A 41 -12.94 10.72 3.33
CA GLU A 41 -14.15 9.99 2.96
C GLU A 41 -15.33 10.94 3.08
N ASP A 42 -16.13 11.01 2.03
CA ASP A 42 -17.37 11.78 2.03
C ASP A 42 -18.44 11.05 2.84
N GLU A 43 -19.06 11.74 3.79
CA GLU A 43 -19.99 11.13 4.77
C GLU A 43 -21.30 10.65 4.15
N ASP A 44 -21.73 11.24 3.02
CA ASP A 44 -22.99 10.91 2.36
C ASP A 44 -22.83 9.80 1.31
N THR A 45 -21.71 9.82 0.58
CA THR A 45 -21.48 8.96 -0.59
C THR A 45 -20.49 7.82 -0.34
N HIS A 46 -19.73 7.88 0.75
CA HIS A 46 -18.58 6.99 1.01
C HIS A 46 -17.50 7.04 -0.09
N GLU A 47 -17.48 8.11 -0.90
CA GLU A 47 -16.41 8.30 -1.87
C GLU A 47 -15.11 8.68 -1.15
N VAL A 48 -14.03 7.97 -1.49
CA VAL A 48 -12.72 8.20 -0.87
C VAL A 48 -11.79 8.97 -1.82
N ALA A 49 -11.39 10.15 -1.38
CA ALA A 49 -10.37 10.97 -2.01
C ALA A 49 -8.99 10.71 -1.38
N TYR A 50 -7.97 10.59 -2.24
CA TYR A 50 -6.58 10.55 -1.82
C TYR A 50 -6.02 11.95 -1.69
N THR A 51 -5.25 12.23 -0.64
CA THR A 51 -4.41 13.43 -0.58
C THR A 51 -2.95 13.08 -0.90
N LYS A 52 -2.11 14.09 -1.14
CA LYS A 52 -0.64 13.92 -1.16
C LYS A 52 -0.01 14.01 0.24
N VAL A 53 -0.80 14.13 1.29
CA VAL A 53 -0.32 14.12 2.68
C VAL A 53 -0.15 12.67 3.11
N ALA A 54 0.96 12.36 3.77
CA ALA A 54 1.34 11.01 4.18
C ALA A 54 1.58 10.93 5.68
N CYS A 55 1.37 9.75 6.25
CA CYS A 55 1.58 9.56 7.69
C CYS A 55 3.01 9.91 8.12
N LYS A 56 3.17 10.33 9.37
CA LYS A 56 4.44 10.79 9.96
C LYS A 56 5.60 9.78 9.88
N LEU A 57 5.30 8.50 9.67
CA LEU A 57 6.32 7.45 9.51
C LEU A 57 6.71 7.18 8.06
N LEU A 58 6.09 7.84 7.07
CA LEU A 58 6.48 7.68 5.68
C LEU A 58 7.63 8.62 5.34
N ASP A 59 8.76 8.06 4.91
CA ASP A 59 9.78 8.83 4.21
C ASP A 59 9.23 9.23 2.83
N CYS A 60 8.88 10.51 2.70
CA CYS A 60 8.30 11.07 1.49
C CYS A 60 9.27 11.04 0.28
N GLY A 61 10.58 10.99 0.51
CA GLY A 61 11.58 10.86 -0.54
C GLY A 61 11.62 9.45 -1.14
N THR A 62 11.53 8.41 -0.29
CA THR A 62 11.64 7.01 -0.73
C THR A 62 10.29 6.31 -0.92
N GLY A 63 9.22 6.84 -0.33
CA GLY A 63 7.89 6.21 -0.29
C GLY A 63 7.83 4.98 0.62
N ARG A 64 8.74 4.87 1.59
CA ARG A 64 8.82 3.73 2.52
C ARG A 64 8.55 4.16 3.95
N CYS A 65 7.91 3.27 4.70
CA CYS A 65 7.74 3.46 6.14
C CYS A 65 9.11 3.31 6.83
N THR A 66 9.46 4.27 7.69
CA THR A 66 10.72 4.29 8.44
C THR A 66 10.72 3.31 9.61
N ASP A 67 9.55 2.96 10.13
CA ASP A 67 9.36 2.02 11.24
C ASP A 67 8.21 1.04 10.97
N TYR A 68 8.31 0.29 9.87
CA TYR A 68 7.24 -0.62 9.44
C TYR A 68 6.91 -1.67 10.50
N LEU A 69 7.90 -2.18 11.24
CA LEU A 69 7.67 -3.23 12.24
C LEU A 69 6.87 -2.74 13.46
N ASN A 70 7.08 -1.49 13.90
CA ASN A 70 6.38 -0.95 15.07
C ASN A 70 5.30 0.09 14.71
N ARG A 71 4.96 0.23 13.42
CA ARG A 71 4.08 1.29 12.90
C ARG A 71 2.75 1.45 13.63
N GLN A 72 2.12 0.37 14.06
CA GLN A 72 0.83 0.42 14.77
C GLN A 72 0.93 0.94 16.21
N GLN A 73 2.12 0.82 16.83
CA GLN A 73 2.36 1.39 18.16
C GLN A 73 2.48 2.92 18.09
N GLN A 74 2.92 3.43 16.94
CA GLN A 74 3.22 4.85 16.71
C GLN A 74 2.08 5.59 16.00
N VAL A 75 1.36 4.88 15.13
CA VAL A 75 0.24 5.36 14.31
C VAL A 75 -0.91 4.36 14.49
N PRO A 76 -1.81 4.57 15.46
CA PRO A 76 -2.90 3.64 15.77
C PRO A 76 -3.80 3.33 14.55
N ASP A 77 -3.98 4.30 13.66
CA ASP A 77 -4.79 4.16 12.44
C ASP A 77 -4.03 3.46 11.30
N CYS A 78 -2.79 3.03 11.53
CA CYS A 78 -2.02 2.31 10.53
C CYS A 78 -2.62 0.93 10.28
N LEU A 79 -3.10 0.75 9.06
CA LEU A 79 -3.75 -0.49 8.67
C LEU A 79 -2.76 -1.67 8.61
N GLN A 80 -3.17 -2.79 9.21
CA GLN A 80 -2.65 -4.12 8.88
C GLN A 80 -3.60 -4.80 7.91
N LEU A 81 -3.11 -5.04 6.69
CA LEU A 81 -3.86 -5.79 5.69
C LEU A 81 -3.85 -7.28 6.07
N THR A 82 -5.05 -7.87 6.09
CA THR A 82 -5.29 -9.31 6.20
C THR A 82 -6.27 -9.72 5.10
N VAL A 83 -6.42 -11.02 4.85
CA VAL A 83 -7.40 -11.51 3.87
C VAL A 83 -8.82 -11.06 4.24
N GLU A 84 -9.14 -11.07 5.52
CA GLU A 84 -10.44 -10.65 6.05
C GLU A 84 -10.67 -9.15 5.83
N SER A 85 -9.67 -8.31 6.10
CA SER A 85 -9.83 -6.86 5.94
C SER A 85 -9.98 -6.43 4.48
N LEU A 86 -9.47 -7.21 3.51
CA LEU A 86 -9.71 -6.96 2.08
C LEU A 86 -11.19 -7.04 1.68
N LYS A 87 -12.05 -7.67 2.50
CA LYS A 87 -13.50 -7.73 2.23
C LYS A 87 -14.22 -6.44 2.61
N THR A 88 -13.66 -5.64 3.51
CA THR A 88 -14.28 -4.42 4.04
C THR A 88 -13.60 -3.15 3.54
N ILE A 89 -12.31 -3.22 3.20
CA ILE A 89 -11.56 -2.06 2.69
C ILE A 89 -11.93 -1.77 1.24
N HIS A 90 -12.64 -0.66 1.02
CA HIS A 90 -13.04 -0.22 -0.31
C HIS A 90 -12.05 0.76 -0.96
N TRP A 91 -11.24 1.46 -0.17
CA TRP A 91 -10.39 2.55 -0.64
C TRP A 91 -9.07 2.13 -1.28
N LEU A 92 -8.63 0.86 -1.20
CA LEU A 92 -7.36 0.44 -1.81
C LEU A 92 -7.32 0.75 -3.32
N PRO A 93 -6.18 1.24 -3.83
CA PRO A 93 -6.08 1.62 -5.23
C PRO A 93 -6.22 0.39 -6.12
N SER A 94 -6.76 0.57 -7.33
CA SER A 94 -7.02 -0.54 -8.27
C SER A 94 -5.76 -1.32 -8.67
N SER A 95 -4.60 -0.69 -8.48
CA SER A 95 -3.28 -1.27 -8.71
C SER A 95 -2.74 -2.10 -7.54
N CYS A 96 -3.30 -1.98 -6.33
CA CYS A 96 -2.78 -2.64 -5.13
C CYS A 96 -2.70 -4.16 -5.32
N ALA A 97 -1.51 -4.74 -5.09
CA ALA A 97 -1.28 -6.18 -5.23
C ALA A 97 -2.29 -7.03 -4.46
N TYR A 98 -2.56 -6.69 -3.19
CA TYR A 98 -3.52 -7.41 -2.33
C TYR A 98 -4.94 -7.40 -2.90
N LYS A 99 -5.45 -6.21 -3.27
CA LYS A 99 -6.78 -6.04 -3.87
C LYS A 99 -6.90 -6.83 -5.17
N ARG A 100 -5.90 -6.71 -6.05
CA ARG A 100 -5.92 -7.39 -7.36
C ARG A 100 -5.95 -8.90 -7.22
N LEU A 101 -5.09 -9.47 -6.38
CA LEU A 101 -5.06 -10.93 -6.19
C LEU A 101 -6.33 -11.44 -5.52
N ASN A 102 -6.89 -10.69 -4.56
CA ASN A 102 -8.19 -11.01 -3.95
C ASN A 102 -9.34 -11.01 -4.98
N GLU A 103 -9.27 -10.12 -5.98
CA GLU A 103 -10.21 -10.07 -7.12
C GLU A 103 -9.89 -11.08 -8.23
N GLY A 104 -8.93 -12.00 -8.03
CA GLY A 104 -8.50 -12.97 -9.04
C GLY A 104 -7.74 -12.37 -10.23
N LYS A 105 -7.27 -11.12 -10.11
CA LYS A 105 -6.49 -10.43 -11.15
C LYS A 105 -5.00 -10.66 -10.96
N ASN A 106 -4.26 -10.65 -12.07
CA ASN A 106 -2.80 -10.71 -12.04
C ASN A 106 -2.17 -9.44 -11.42
N LEU A 107 -0.98 -9.59 -10.82
CA LEU A 107 -0.15 -8.45 -10.44
C LEU A 107 0.15 -7.56 -11.66
N PRO A 108 0.26 -6.22 -11.48
CA PRO A 108 0.61 -5.32 -12.57
C PRO A 108 1.93 -5.70 -13.25
N SER A 109 2.07 -5.41 -14.55
CA SER A 109 3.31 -5.74 -15.30
C SER A 109 4.56 -5.07 -14.73
N TRP A 110 4.40 -3.91 -14.10
CA TRP A 110 5.48 -3.18 -13.42
C TRP A 110 5.73 -3.64 -11.97
N HIS A 111 4.97 -4.60 -11.44
CA HIS A 111 5.18 -5.10 -10.08
C HIS A 111 6.56 -5.75 -9.94
N TYR A 112 7.25 -5.53 -8.82
CA TYR A 112 8.64 -5.97 -8.66
C TYR A 112 8.82 -7.50 -8.69
N LEU A 113 7.81 -8.26 -8.23
CA LEU A 113 7.79 -9.73 -8.39
C LEU A 113 7.73 -10.19 -9.85
N ASN A 114 7.22 -9.36 -10.77
CA ASN A 114 7.25 -9.63 -12.21
C ASN A 114 8.53 -9.14 -12.87
N THR A 115 9.09 -8.01 -12.43
CA THR A 115 10.23 -7.34 -13.09
C THR A 115 11.59 -7.65 -12.46
N GLY A 116 11.61 -8.20 -11.24
CA GLY A 116 12.81 -8.40 -10.42
C GLY A 116 13.35 -7.13 -9.74
N SER A 117 12.71 -5.96 -9.90
CA SER A 117 13.24 -4.69 -9.36
C SER A 117 12.17 -3.79 -8.78
N ARG A 118 12.33 -3.33 -7.55
CA ARG A 118 11.40 -2.36 -6.93
C ARG A 118 11.42 -0.98 -7.60
N GLN A 119 12.48 -0.66 -8.37
CA GLN A 119 12.52 0.59 -9.14
C GLN A 119 11.43 0.66 -10.21
N SER A 120 10.89 -0.48 -10.69
CA SER A 120 9.83 -0.48 -11.69
C SER A 120 8.54 0.19 -11.19
N VAL A 121 8.25 0.11 -9.89
CA VAL A 121 7.08 0.77 -9.26
C VAL A 121 7.19 2.29 -9.37
N VAL A 122 8.38 2.84 -9.07
CA VAL A 122 8.67 4.28 -9.18
C VAL A 122 8.67 4.73 -10.64
N LYS A 123 9.33 3.97 -11.53
CA LYS A 123 9.36 4.25 -12.98
C LYS A 123 7.97 4.26 -13.61
N ALA A 124 7.07 3.38 -13.15
CA ALA A 124 5.67 3.35 -13.55
C ALA A 124 4.81 4.50 -12.96
N LYS A 125 5.41 5.38 -12.14
CA LYS A 125 4.73 6.46 -11.41
C LYS A 125 3.63 5.97 -10.47
N LYS A 126 3.82 4.76 -9.93
CA LYS A 126 2.88 4.10 -9.00
C LYS A 126 3.32 4.19 -7.55
N SER A 127 4.37 4.93 -7.25
CA SER A 127 4.83 5.27 -5.90
C SER A 127 4.55 6.73 -5.56
N VAL A 128 4.39 7.00 -4.27
CA VAL A 128 4.29 8.34 -3.66
C VAL A 128 5.65 9.01 -3.48
N ALA A 129 6.76 8.28 -3.67
CA ALA A 129 8.13 8.77 -3.53
C ALA A 129 8.36 10.07 -4.33
N GLY A 130 8.81 11.11 -3.62
CA GLY A 130 9.04 12.46 -4.16
C GLY A 130 7.76 13.24 -4.53
N ARG A 131 6.58 12.76 -4.12
CA ARG A 131 5.26 13.29 -4.54
C ARG A 131 4.29 13.50 -3.38
N CYS A 132 4.74 13.27 -2.15
CA CYS A 132 3.95 13.46 -0.94
C CYS A 132 4.66 14.39 0.06
N LEU A 133 3.90 14.85 1.04
CA LEU A 133 4.32 15.69 2.16
C LEU A 133 3.95 14.98 3.46
N SER A 134 4.69 15.22 4.52
CA SER A 134 4.38 14.63 5.83
C SER A 134 3.17 15.33 6.46
N GLU A 135 2.31 14.57 7.14
CA GLU A 135 1.18 15.11 7.91
C GLU A 135 1.62 16.03 9.04
N VAL A 136 2.87 15.93 9.50
CA VAL A 136 3.40 16.83 10.54
C VAL A 136 3.59 18.27 10.04
N ASP A 137 3.60 18.47 8.72
CA ASP A 137 3.84 19.76 8.06
C ASP A 137 2.54 20.36 7.49
N VAL A 138 1.38 19.70 7.67
CA VAL A 138 0.09 20.10 7.10
C VAL A 138 -0.96 20.12 8.20
N HIS A 139 -1.74 21.20 8.30
CA HIS A 139 -2.85 21.27 9.23
C HIS A 139 -4.00 20.38 8.76
N GLU A 140 -4.73 19.74 9.69
CA GLU A 140 -5.82 18.82 9.35
C GLU A 140 -6.95 19.48 8.57
N ASP A 141 -7.30 20.72 8.93
CA ASP A 141 -8.29 21.54 8.22
C ASP A 141 -7.90 21.87 6.77
N ASP A 142 -6.61 21.77 6.42
CA ASP A 142 -6.13 22.10 5.08
C ASP A 142 -6.10 20.86 4.15
N LEU A 143 -6.41 19.65 4.64
CA LEU A 143 -6.21 18.39 3.89
C LEU A 143 -6.91 18.36 2.52
N GLU A 144 -8.04 19.04 2.36
CA GLU A 144 -8.79 19.12 1.10
C GLU A 144 -7.98 19.78 -0.03
N ASP A 145 -7.15 20.78 0.28
CA ASP A 145 -6.27 21.45 -0.68
C ASP A 145 -5.18 20.53 -1.25
N TYR A 146 -4.96 19.38 -0.61
CA TYR A 146 -3.95 18.41 -0.96
C TYR A 146 -4.51 17.20 -1.70
N ILE A 147 -5.79 17.20 -2.08
CA ILE A 147 -6.42 16.12 -2.86
C ILE A 147 -5.71 15.91 -4.21
N VAL A 148 -5.51 14.64 -4.58
CA VAL A 148 -4.84 14.23 -5.82
C VAL A 148 -5.63 13.21 -6.64
N ARG A 149 -5.47 13.30 -7.97
CA ARG A 149 -6.19 12.42 -8.94
C ARG A 149 -5.29 11.46 -9.73
N TRP A 150 -4.04 11.34 -9.31
CA TRP A 150 -3.04 10.50 -9.99
C TRP A 150 -2.94 9.08 -9.40
N VAL A 151 -3.59 8.82 -8.27
CA VAL A 151 -3.76 7.47 -7.71
C VAL A 151 -4.80 6.75 -8.58
N ARG A 152 -4.35 5.79 -9.40
CA ARG A 152 -5.18 5.00 -10.31
C ARG A 152 -4.69 3.57 -10.37
#